data_AF-A0A1F4H9R4-F1
#
_entry.id   AF-A0A1F4H9R4-F1
#
_cell.length_a   1.000
_cell.length_b   1.000
_cell.length_c   1.000
_cell.angle_alpha   90.00
_cell.angle_beta   90.00
_cell.angle_gamma   90.00
#
_symmetry.space_group_name_H-M   'P 1'
#
loop_
_entity.id
_entity.type
_entity.pdbx_description
1 polymer ?
#
loop_
_entity_poly.entity_id
_entity_poly.type
_entity_poly.pdbx_seq_one_letter_code
_entity_poly.pdbx_strand_id
1 'polypeptide(L)'
;GVYVKEVGFSPLNFDARSAVSKQAVIQMVEVRRALEAEVAGLAAQRRTQADIKRIGKAIGLLDKAVQAGGDGVNEDVQYHRAIAEAARNPFLIGTLEYLGQFLRGATRVTRANEARRADFARQVRDEHDKILRAIEAGDAAAARKAAARHMDNAILRIEQADPAFWQQAGVQLARPLVSGLPLRR
;
A
#
# COMPACT_ATOMS: atom_id res chain seq x y z
N GLY A 1 -4.06 -23.81 39.62
CA GLY A 1 -4.92 -24.33 38.54
C GLY A 1 -4.08 -24.47 37.29
N VAL A 2 -4.31 -25.54 36.51
CA VAL A 2 -3.69 -25.69 35.18
C VAL A 2 -4.58 -24.96 34.18
N TYR A 3 -4.01 -24.00 33.46
CA TYR A 3 -4.70 -23.31 32.37
C TYR A 3 -4.26 -23.93 31.04
N VAL A 4 -5.23 -24.31 30.21
CA VAL A 4 -4.98 -24.64 28.81
C VAL A 4 -4.81 -23.33 28.07
N LYS A 5 -3.60 -23.08 27.57
CA LYS A 5 -3.36 -22.00 26.61
C LYS A 5 -4.05 -22.43 25.32
N GLU A 6 -5.15 -21.77 24.94
CA GLU A 6 -5.72 -21.97 23.61
C GLU A 6 -4.57 -21.89 22.59
N VAL A 7 -4.46 -22.90 21.73
CA VAL A 7 -3.47 -22.93 20.66
C VAL A 7 -3.94 -21.93 19.61
N GLY A 8 -3.81 -20.65 19.92
CA GLY A 8 -3.97 -19.58 18.95
C GLY A 8 -2.90 -19.76 17.87
N PHE A 9 -3.27 -19.53 16.62
CA PHE A 9 -2.28 -19.42 15.54
C PHE A 9 -1.26 -18.35 15.94
N SER A 10 0.03 -18.67 15.78
CA SER A 10 1.04 -17.63 15.89
C SER A 10 0.72 -16.55 14.85
N PRO A 11 0.68 -15.26 15.22
CA PRO A 11 0.53 -14.20 14.24
C PRO A 11 1.59 -14.38 13.16
N LEU A 12 1.22 -14.12 11.91
CA LEU A 12 2.14 -14.15 10.77
C LEU A 12 3.36 -13.27 11.08
N ASN A 13 4.45 -13.90 11.47
CA ASN A 13 5.68 -13.23 11.86
C ASN A 13 6.67 -13.34 10.70
N PHE A 14 6.76 -12.28 9.90
CA PHE A 14 7.86 -12.17 8.94
C PHE A 14 9.14 -12.06 9.76
N ASP A 15 10.01 -13.09 9.71
CA ASP A 15 11.23 -13.13 10.51
C ASP A 15 12.02 -11.82 10.30
N ALA A 16 12.05 -11.01 11.35
CA ALA A 16 12.70 -9.72 11.47
C ALA A 16 14.21 -9.74 11.14
N ARG A 17 14.78 -10.94 10.94
CA ARG A 17 16.15 -11.16 10.45
C ARG A 17 16.37 -10.68 9.01
N SER A 18 15.31 -10.45 8.24
CA SER A 18 15.41 -9.68 7.00
C SER A 18 15.52 -8.20 7.34
N ALA A 19 16.73 -7.78 7.72
CA ALA A 19 17.06 -6.41 8.08
C ALA A 19 16.48 -5.42 7.06
N VAL A 20 15.93 -4.33 7.61
CA VAL A 20 15.61 -3.06 6.97
C VAL A 20 16.50 -2.80 5.75
N SER A 21 16.04 -3.23 4.57
CA SER A 21 16.81 -3.17 3.33
C SER A 21 15.88 -2.82 2.19
N LYS A 22 16.46 -2.22 1.15
CA LYS A 22 15.77 -1.97 -0.12
C LYS A 22 15.08 -3.24 -0.64
N GLN A 23 15.77 -4.38 -0.57
CA GLN A 23 15.22 -5.66 -1.01
C GLN A 23 14.00 -6.10 -0.21
N ALA A 24 14.02 -5.96 1.12
CA ALA A 24 12.87 -6.28 1.96
C ALA A 24 11.65 -5.39 1.65
N VAL A 25 11.87 -4.11 1.33
CA VAL A 25 10.79 -3.21 0.87
C VAL A 25 10.22 -3.70 -0.46
N ILE A 26 11.07 -4.05 -1.44
CA ILE A 26 10.62 -4.57 -2.74
C ILE A 26 9.77 -5.84 -2.56
N GLN A 27 10.25 -6.82 -1.80
CA GLN A 27 9.53 -8.07 -1.55
C GLN A 27 8.17 -7.85 -0.88
N MET A 28 8.08 -6.85 0.01
CA MET A 28 6.81 -6.48 0.62
C MET A 28 5.85 -5.84 -0.40
N VAL A 29 6.38 -5.03 -1.32
CA VAL A 29 5.60 -4.44 -2.42
C VAL A 29 5.14 -5.52 -3.41
N GLU A 30 5.91 -6.59 -3.65
CA GLU A 30 5.51 -7.75 -4.44
C GLU A 30 4.31 -8.50 -3.82
N VAL A 31 4.31 -8.72 -2.50
CA VAL A 31 3.15 -9.29 -1.80
C VAL A 31 1.93 -8.38 -1.96
N ARG A 32 2.11 -7.08 -1.74
CA ARG A 32 1.04 -6.09 -1.86
C ARG A 32 0.48 -6.03 -3.28
N ARG A 33 1.33 -6.15 -4.30
CA ARG A 33 0.93 -6.22 -5.71
C ARG A 33 -0.09 -7.32 -5.97
N ALA A 34 0.15 -8.53 -5.47
CA ALA A 34 -0.77 -9.65 -5.66
C ALA A 34 -2.15 -9.37 -5.04
N LEU A 35 -2.17 -8.75 -3.85
CA LEU A 35 -3.41 -8.42 -3.15
C LEU A 35 -4.16 -7.26 -3.79
N GLU A 36 -3.48 -6.15 -4.07
CA GLU A 36 -4.07 -4.93 -4.65
C GLU A 36 -4.67 -5.19 -6.04
N ALA A 37 -4.02 -6.05 -6.84
CA ALA A 37 -4.56 -6.44 -8.14
C ALA A 37 -5.93 -7.12 -7.97
N GLU A 38 -6.02 -8.16 -7.15
CA GLU A 38 -7.28 -8.87 -6.94
C GLU A 38 -8.34 -7.99 -6.27
N VAL A 39 -7.94 -7.17 -5.31
CA VAL A 39 -8.81 -6.18 -4.66
C VAL A 39 -9.40 -5.21 -5.68
N ALA A 40 -8.60 -4.65 -6.59
CA ALA A 40 -9.10 -3.75 -7.62
C ALA A 40 -10.07 -4.46 -8.59
N GLY A 41 -9.78 -5.71 -8.96
CA GLY A 41 -10.66 -6.53 -9.78
C GLY A 41 -12.03 -6.77 -9.14
N LEU A 42 -12.04 -7.15 -7.86
CA LEU A 42 -13.28 -7.34 -7.10
C LEU A 42 -14.03 -6.03 -6.87
N ALA A 43 -13.31 -4.94 -6.60
CA ALA A 43 -13.89 -3.61 -6.48
C ALA A 43 -14.61 -3.21 -7.77
N ALA A 44 -14.01 -3.41 -8.94
CA ALA A 44 -14.66 -3.15 -10.24
C ALA A 44 -15.93 -3.98 -10.45
N GLN A 45 -16.04 -5.17 -9.89
CA GLN A 45 -17.27 -5.98 -10.01
C GLN A 45 -18.36 -5.53 -9.03
N ARG A 46 -17.98 -5.04 -7.85
CA ARG A 46 -18.87 -4.92 -6.67
C ARG A 46 -19.16 -3.48 -6.23
N ARG A 47 -18.39 -2.50 -6.72
CA ARG A 47 -18.55 -1.07 -6.42
C ARG A 47 -19.98 -0.57 -6.60
N THR A 48 -20.34 0.35 -5.70
CA THR A 48 -21.49 1.24 -5.79
C THR A 48 -21.03 2.65 -6.19
N GLN A 49 -21.98 3.52 -6.57
CA GLN A 49 -21.67 4.93 -6.84
C GLN A 49 -21.11 5.66 -5.62
N ALA A 50 -21.48 5.25 -4.41
CA ALA A 50 -20.89 5.79 -3.19
C ALA A 50 -19.42 5.38 -3.05
N ASP A 51 -19.05 4.18 -3.50
CA ASP A 51 -17.66 3.70 -3.48
C ASP A 51 -16.79 4.52 -4.45
N ILE A 52 -17.27 4.75 -5.68
CA ILE A 52 -16.57 5.58 -6.68
C ILE A 52 -16.31 6.99 -6.13
N LYS A 53 -17.32 7.62 -5.51
CA LYS A 53 -17.17 8.94 -4.89
C LYS A 53 -16.14 8.93 -3.76
N ARG A 54 -16.12 7.87 -2.94
CA ARG A 54 -15.14 7.74 -1.83
C ARG A 54 -13.72 7.56 -2.34
N ILE A 55 -13.52 6.70 -3.34
CA ILE A 55 -12.20 6.48 -3.97
C ILE A 55 -11.71 7.78 -4.63
N GLY A 56 -12.56 8.45 -5.42
CA GLY A 56 -12.20 9.72 -6.06
C GLY A 56 -11.88 10.83 -5.05
N LYS A 57 -12.63 10.91 -3.94
CA LYS A 57 -12.31 11.84 -2.84
C LYS A 57 -10.95 11.55 -2.22
N ALA A 58 -10.58 10.28 -2.04
CA ALA A 58 -9.29 9.90 -1.48
C ALA A 58 -8.11 10.33 -2.39
N ILE A 59 -8.24 10.16 -3.72
CA ILE A 59 -7.25 10.69 -4.68
C ILE A 59 -7.12 12.22 -4.53
N GLY A 60 -8.23 12.94 -4.47
CA GLY A 60 -8.21 14.40 -4.33
C GLY A 60 -7.59 14.88 -3.01
N LEU A 61 -7.72 14.12 -1.92
CA LEU A 61 -7.06 14.42 -0.64
C LEU A 61 -5.54 14.17 -0.74
N LEU A 62 -5.14 13.07 -1.38
CA LEU A 62 -3.73 12.77 -1.62
C LEU A 62 -3.05 13.87 -2.43
N ASP A 63 -3.70 14.33 -3.50
CA ASP A 63 -3.16 15.40 -4.35
C ASP A 63 -2.95 16.70 -3.58
N LYS A 64 -3.92 17.06 -2.73
CA LYS A 64 -3.80 18.25 -1.86
C LYS A 64 -2.67 18.11 -0.85
N ALA A 65 -2.50 16.93 -0.23
CA ALA A 65 -1.43 16.68 0.72
C ALA A 65 -0.04 16.85 0.07
N VAL A 66 0.13 16.32 -1.14
CA VAL A 66 1.38 16.46 -1.91
C VAL A 66 1.61 17.91 -2.34
N GLN A 67 0.58 18.61 -2.83
CA GLN A 67 0.69 20.02 -3.22
C GLN A 67 1.04 20.93 -2.04
N ALA A 68 0.59 20.59 -0.83
CA ALA A 68 0.96 21.28 0.40
C ALA A 68 2.38 20.95 0.90
N GLY A 69 3.16 20.13 0.17
CA GLY A 69 4.52 19.74 0.51
C GLY A 69 4.62 18.53 1.46
N GLY A 70 3.51 17.86 1.75
CA GLY A 70 3.48 16.62 2.54
C GLY A 70 3.87 15.38 1.72
N ASP A 71 4.14 14.26 2.39
CA ASP A 71 4.43 12.98 1.73
C ASP A 71 3.16 12.25 1.20
N GLY A 72 2.00 12.57 1.78
CA GLY A 72 0.72 11.99 1.39
C GLY A 72 0.54 10.53 1.83
N VAL A 73 1.34 10.03 2.77
CA VAL A 73 1.33 8.60 3.15
C VAL A 73 -0.01 8.16 3.72
N ASN A 74 -0.63 8.99 4.57
CA ASN A 74 -1.91 8.66 5.17
C ASN A 74 -3.02 8.64 4.11
N GLU A 75 -3.02 9.61 3.22
CA GLU A 75 -3.99 9.75 2.15
C GLU A 75 -3.87 8.60 1.14
N ASP A 76 -2.65 8.17 0.82
CA ASP A 76 -2.37 7.00 -0.01
C ASP A 76 -2.95 5.72 0.62
N VAL A 77 -2.68 5.48 1.91
CA VAL A 77 -3.25 4.35 2.65
C VAL A 77 -4.79 4.39 2.62
N GLN A 78 -5.39 5.57 2.76
CA GLN A 78 -6.85 5.72 2.72
C GLN A 78 -7.42 5.49 1.32
N TYR A 79 -6.70 5.84 0.26
CA TYR A 79 -7.08 5.51 -1.11
C TYR A 79 -7.15 4.00 -1.33
N HIS A 80 -6.08 3.27 -0.97
CA HIS A 80 -6.06 1.81 -1.09
C HIS A 80 -7.11 1.12 -0.20
N ARG A 81 -7.32 1.63 1.01
CA ARG A 81 -8.40 1.16 1.89
C ARG A 81 -9.78 1.33 1.25
N ALA A 82 -10.06 2.47 0.61
CA ALA A 82 -11.33 2.71 -0.04
C ALA A 82 -11.60 1.70 -1.17
N ILE A 83 -10.57 1.29 -1.92
CA ILE A 83 -10.68 0.23 -2.95
C ILE A 83 -10.96 -1.12 -2.28
N ALA A 84 -10.23 -1.47 -1.23
CA ALA A 84 -10.43 -2.71 -0.48
C ALA A 84 -11.86 -2.84 0.08
N GLU A 85 -12.42 -1.75 0.61
CA GLU A 85 -13.81 -1.71 1.07
C GLU A 85 -14.81 -1.90 -0.09
N ALA A 86 -14.53 -1.35 -1.27
CA ALA A 86 -15.34 -1.53 -2.47
C ALA A 86 -15.31 -2.98 -3.00
N ALA A 87 -14.25 -3.74 -2.70
CA ALA A 87 -14.17 -5.17 -3.04
C ALA A 87 -15.13 -6.05 -2.22
N ARG A 88 -15.73 -5.54 -1.14
CA ARG A 88 -16.70 -6.27 -0.29
C ARG A 88 -16.23 -7.66 0.11
N ASN A 89 -14.95 -7.81 0.41
CA ASN A 89 -14.37 -9.06 0.90
C ASN A 89 -13.72 -8.81 2.27
N PRO A 90 -14.40 -9.17 3.39
CA PRO A 90 -13.90 -8.90 4.73
C PRO A 90 -12.56 -9.60 5.02
N PHE A 91 -12.28 -10.74 4.38
CA PHE A 91 -10.99 -11.41 4.54
C PHE A 91 -9.86 -10.63 3.87
N LEU A 92 -10.06 -10.12 2.65
CA LEU A 92 -9.05 -9.28 2.00
C LEU A 92 -8.81 -7.97 2.75
N ILE A 93 -9.88 -7.35 3.27
CA ILE A 93 -9.76 -6.13 4.10
C ILE A 93 -8.95 -6.44 5.36
N GLY A 94 -9.31 -7.49 6.10
CA GLY A 94 -8.57 -7.90 7.31
C GLY A 94 -7.12 -8.27 7.02
N THR A 95 -6.83 -8.94 5.89
CA THR A 95 -5.45 -9.23 5.47
C THR A 95 -4.67 -7.95 5.17
N LEU A 96 -5.25 -7.00 4.44
CA LEU A 96 -4.59 -5.71 4.14
C LEU A 96 -4.40 -4.85 5.39
N GLU A 97 -5.34 -4.87 6.34
CA GLU A 97 -5.20 -4.18 7.62
C GLU A 97 -4.08 -4.77 8.48
N TYR A 98 -4.05 -6.10 8.57
CA TYR A 98 -3.01 -6.83 9.27
C TYR A 98 -1.63 -6.57 8.67
N LEU A 99 -1.51 -6.68 7.34
CA LEU A 99 -0.28 -6.37 6.63
C LEU A 99 0.04 -4.87 6.64
N GLY A 100 -0.97 -4.02 6.83
CA GLY A 100 -0.88 -2.57 6.84
C GLY A 100 0.15 -2.00 7.81
N GLN A 101 0.44 -2.71 8.91
CA GLN A 101 1.52 -2.32 9.83
C GLN A 101 2.91 -2.39 9.17
N PHE A 102 3.12 -3.35 8.27
CA PHE A 102 4.33 -3.49 7.46
C PHE A 102 4.23 -2.59 6.22
N LEU A 103 3.12 -2.66 5.50
CA LEU A 103 2.91 -1.91 4.24
C LEU A 103 3.04 -0.40 4.45
N ARG A 104 2.62 0.15 5.60
CA ARG A 104 2.82 1.58 5.92
C ARG A 104 4.29 2.00 5.89
N GLY A 105 5.21 1.15 6.35
CA GLY A 105 6.65 1.42 6.27
C GLY A 105 7.13 1.49 4.82
N ALA A 106 6.72 0.52 3.99
CA ALA A 106 7.03 0.49 2.56
C ALA A 106 6.42 1.70 1.83
N THR A 107 5.14 2.02 2.08
CA THR A 107 4.46 3.20 1.54
C THR A 107 5.19 4.48 1.96
N ARG A 108 5.65 4.58 3.20
CA ARG A 108 6.40 5.77 3.64
C ARG A 108 7.69 5.95 2.87
N VAL A 109 8.40 4.85 2.58
CA VAL A 109 9.62 4.86 1.77
C VAL A 109 9.32 5.28 0.33
N THR A 110 8.30 4.70 -0.33
CA THR A 110 7.93 5.08 -1.71
C THR A 110 7.52 6.54 -1.80
N ARG A 111 6.60 6.97 -0.92
CA ARG A 111 6.05 8.33 -0.92
C ARG A 111 7.09 9.39 -0.60
N ALA A 112 8.01 9.14 0.33
CA ALA A 112 9.08 10.07 0.64
C ALA A 112 10.00 10.37 -0.57
N ASN A 113 10.12 9.42 -1.50
CA ASN A 113 10.83 9.60 -2.76
C ASN A 113 9.92 10.22 -3.84
N GLU A 114 8.71 9.70 -4.00
CA GLU A 114 7.77 10.09 -5.06
C GLU A 114 7.22 11.51 -4.89
N ALA A 115 6.86 11.92 -3.68
CA ALA A 115 6.23 13.22 -3.42
C ALA A 115 7.20 14.38 -3.63
N ARG A 116 8.51 14.15 -3.47
CA ARG A 116 9.56 15.17 -3.65
C ARG A 116 9.96 15.37 -5.10
N ARG A 117 9.50 14.51 -6.01
CA ARG A 117 9.84 14.50 -7.42
C ARG A 117 8.60 14.74 -8.26
N ALA A 118 8.52 15.91 -8.88
CA ALA A 118 7.32 16.34 -9.60
C ALA A 118 6.90 15.38 -10.74
N ASP A 119 7.87 14.72 -11.37
CA ASP A 119 7.63 13.68 -12.38
C ASP A 119 7.04 12.40 -11.78
N PHE A 120 7.60 11.89 -10.69
CA PHE A 120 7.05 10.71 -9.98
C PHE A 120 5.66 10.99 -9.40
N ALA A 121 5.47 12.16 -8.79
CA ALA A 121 4.15 12.56 -8.27
C ALA A 121 3.09 12.61 -9.38
N ARG A 122 3.43 13.08 -10.60
CA ARG A 122 2.52 13.01 -11.75
C ARG A 122 2.22 11.58 -12.18
N GLN A 123 3.23 10.73 -12.31
CA GLN A 123 3.05 9.32 -12.68
C GLN A 123 2.12 8.58 -11.72
N VAL A 124 2.31 8.75 -10.40
CA VAL A 124 1.45 8.11 -9.39
C VAL A 124 0.00 8.59 -9.52
N ARG A 125 -0.23 9.88 -9.74
CA ARG A 125 -1.59 10.41 -9.96
C ARG A 125 -2.25 9.78 -11.18
N ASP A 126 -1.54 9.73 -12.30
CA ASP A 126 -2.05 9.13 -13.54
C ASP A 126 -2.33 7.63 -13.38
N GLU A 127 -1.53 6.92 -12.57
CA GLU A 127 -1.75 5.52 -12.21
C GLU A 127 -3.01 5.34 -11.35
N HIS A 128 -3.20 6.17 -10.31
CA HIS A 128 -4.37 6.13 -9.45
C HIS A 128 -5.67 6.44 -10.22
N ASP A 129 -5.65 7.42 -11.13
CA ASP A 129 -6.80 7.73 -11.98
C ASP A 129 -7.13 6.54 -12.90
N LYS A 130 -6.14 5.89 -13.51
CA LYS A 130 -6.36 4.70 -14.35
C LYS A 130 -7.03 3.56 -13.58
N ILE A 131 -6.66 3.34 -12.31
CA ILE A 131 -7.30 2.34 -11.46
C ILE A 131 -8.76 2.74 -11.18
N LEU A 132 -9.00 3.99 -10.77
CA LEU A 132 -10.35 4.49 -10.51
C LEU A 132 -11.24 4.37 -11.74
N ARG A 133 -10.75 4.74 -12.92
CA ARG A 133 -11.50 4.65 -14.18
C ARG A 133 -11.86 3.22 -14.54
N ALA A 134 -10.96 2.27 -14.33
CA ALA A 134 -11.25 0.85 -14.56
C ALA A 134 -12.31 0.32 -13.58
N ILE A 135 -12.24 0.73 -12.30
CA ILE A 135 -13.24 0.37 -11.29
C ILE A 135 -14.61 0.99 -11.61
N GLU A 136 -14.63 2.26 -12.00
CA GLU A 136 -15.83 3.00 -12.41
C GLU A 136 -16.50 2.33 -13.62
N ALA A 137 -15.72 1.97 -14.64
CA ALA A 137 -16.20 1.24 -15.81
C ALA A 137 -16.70 -0.18 -15.50
N GLY A 138 -16.37 -0.73 -14.33
CA GLY A 138 -16.65 -2.11 -13.95
C GLY A 138 -15.79 -3.15 -14.68
N ASP A 139 -14.68 -2.72 -15.28
CA ASP A 139 -13.77 -3.61 -15.98
C ASP A 139 -12.77 -4.24 -15.00
N ALA A 140 -13.12 -5.43 -14.54
CA ALA A 140 -12.33 -6.18 -13.58
C ALA A 140 -10.94 -6.58 -14.11
N ALA A 141 -10.79 -6.81 -15.42
CA ALA A 141 -9.51 -7.18 -16.00
C ALA A 141 -8.59 -5.94 -16.11
N ALA A 142 -9.14 -4.81 -16.57
CA ALA A 142 -8.41 -3.55 -16.61
C ALA A 142 -8.03 -3.08 -15.20
N ALA A 143 -8.91 -3.23 -14.21
CA ALA A 143 -8.63 -2.82 -12.83
C ALA A 143 -7.47 -3.63 -12.22
N ARG A 144 -7.49 -4.97 -12.38
CA ARG A 144 -6.37 -5.85 -11.98
C ARG A 144 -5.07 -5.41 -12.63
N LYS A 145 -5.08 -5.20 -13.95
CA LYS A 145 -3.90 -4.81 -14.73
C LYS A 145 -3.36 -3.44 -14.31
N ALA A 146 -4.23 -2.47 -14.08
CA ALA A 146 -3.85 -1.13 -13.67
C ALA A 146 -3.22 -1.13 -12.27
N ALA A 147 -3.83 -1.81 -11.31
CA ALA A 147 -3.32 -1.94 -9.94
C ALA A 147 -1.98 -2.70 -9.90
N ALA A 148 -1.87 -3.81 -10.63
CA ALA A 148 -0.61 -4.55 -10.74
C ALA A 148 0.52 -3.66 -11.30
N ARG A 149 0.23 -2.91 -12.38
CA ARG A 149 1.22 -2.02 -13.01
C ARG A 149 1.61 -0.84 -12.12
N HIS A 150 0.68 -0.28 -11.35
CA HIS A 150 0.99 0.76 -10.36
C HIS A 150 2.02 0.26 -9.34
N MET A 151 1.83 -0.97 -8.84
CA MET A 151 2.77 -1.57 -7.89
C MET A 151 4.11 -1.94 -8.52
N ASP A 152 4.12 -2.41 -9.78
CA ASP A 152 5.36 -2.60 -10.55
C ASP A 152 6.15 -1.28 -10.69
N ASN A 153 5.44 -0.19 -11.00
CA ASN A 153 6.06 1.14 -11.09
C ASN A 153 6.57 1.62 -9.73
N ALA A 154 5.90 1.29 -8.63
CA ALA A 154 6.41 1.58 -7.29
C ALA A 154 7.74 0.85 -7.02
N ILE A 155 7.87 -0.42 -7.44
CA ILE A 155 9.15 -1.16 -7.36
C ILE A 155 10.23 -0.45 -8.16
N LEU A 156 9.96 -0.07 -9.41
CA LEU A 156 10.92 0.66 -10.24
C LEU A 156 11.35 1.99 -9.59
N ARG A 157 10.42 2.72 -8.94
CA ARG A 157 10.73 3.98 -8.25
C ARG A 157 11.54 3.78 -6.98
N ILE A 158 11.35 2.66 -6.25
CA ILE A 158 12.23 2.23 -5.14
C ILE A 158 13.62 1.93 -5.67
N GLU A 159 13.71 1.24 -6.82
CA GLU A 159 14.97 0.88 -7.46
C GLU A 159 15.78 2.10 -7.90
N GLN A 160 15.10 3.08 -8.49
CA GLN A 160 15.67 4.33 -9.00
C GLN A 160 15.86 5.42 -7.93
N ALA A 161 15.45 5.17 -6.68
CA ALA A 161 15.66 6.12 -5.61
C ALA A 161 17.17 6.32 -5.35
N ASP A 162 17.55 7.57 -5.08
CA ASP A 162 18.94 7.99 -4.87
C ASP A 162 19.63 7.08 -3.81
N PRO A 163 20.84 6.55 -4.06
CA PRO A 163 21.61 5.84 -3.03
C PRO A 163 21.73 6.63 -1.71
N ALA A 164 21.85 7.96 -1.76
CA ALA A 164 21.87 8.83 -0.59
C ALA A 164 20.54 8.79 0.20
N PHE A 165 19.39 8.67 -0.48
CA PHE A 165 18.10 8.49 0.18
C PHE A 165 18.10 7.21 1.02
N TRP A 166 18.62 6.10 0.48
CA TRP A 166 18.69 4.84 1.22
C TRP A 166 19.66 4.91 2.41
N GLN A 167 20.79 5.61 2.26
CA GLN A 167 21.76 5.80 3.34
C GLN A 167 21.26 6.71 4.48
N GLN A 168 20.44 7.72 4.17
CA GLN A 168 20.05 8.76 5.14
C GLN A 168 18.64 8.56 5.73
N ALA A 169 17.67 8.16 4.91
CA ALA A 169 16.24 8.17 5.29
C ALA A 169 15.55 6.82 5.06
N GLY A 170 15.85 6.12 3.95
CA GLY A 170 15.18 4.88 3.55
C GLY A 170 15.27 3.79 4.62
N VAL A 171 16.44 3.60 5.22
CA VAL A 171 16.63 2.65 6.33
C VAL A 171 15.82 3.07 7.56
N GLN A 172 15.82 4.35 7.97
CA GLN A 172 15.03 4.77 9.12
C GLN A 172 13.51 4.62 8.91
N LEU A 173 13.03 4.94 7.71
CA LEU A 173 11.62 4.84 7.35
C LEU A 173 11.13 3.40 7.22
N ALA A 174 12.01 2.48 6.87
CA ALA A 174 11.74 1.04 6.79
C ALA A 174 11.83 0.34 8.16
N ARG A 175 12.35 0.98 9.22
CA ARG A 175 12.47 0.40 10.58
C ARG A 175 11.15 -0.13 11.17
N PRO A 176 9.98 0.52 10.99
CA PRO A 176 8.70 0.00 11.45
C PRO A 176 8.25 -1.31 10.79
N LEU A 177 8.83 -1.70 9.64
CA LEU A 177 8.61 -3.04 9.05
C LEU A 177 9.00 -4.17 10.01
N VAL A 178 9.84 -3.88 10.99
CA VAL A 178 10.48 -4.87 11.85
C VAL A 178 10.00 -4.75 13.30
N SER A 179 9.49 -3.59 13.71
CA SER A 179 9.17 -3.27 15.11
C SER A 179 7.68 -3.30 15.46
N GLY A 180 6.80 -3.72 14.54
CA GLY A 180 5.35 -3.86 14.80
C GLY A 180 4.96 -5.01 15.74
N LEU A 181 5.94 -5.74 16.30
CA LEU A 181 5.70 -6.79 17.27
C LEU A 181 5.52 -6.16 18.67
N PRO A 182 4.43 -6.46 19.39
CA PRO A 182 4.38 -6.15 20.82
C PRO A 182 5.56 -6.86 21.49
N LEU A 183 6.38 -6.11 22.21
CA LEU A 183 7.34 -6.67 23.15
C LEU A 183 6.56 -7.62 24.06
N ARG A 184 6.89 -8.92 24.02
CA ARG A 184 6.40 -9.87 25.00
C ARG A 184 6.79 -9.33 26.38
N ARG A 185 5.79 -8.95 27.18
CA ARG A 185 5.94 -8.92 28.64
C ARG A 185 5.86 -10.34 29.17
#